data_AF-A0AAE6JE97-F1
#
_entry.id   AF-A0AAE6JE97-F1
#
_cell.length_a   1.000
_cell.length_b   1.000
_cell.length_c   1.000
_cell.angle_alpha   90.00
_cell.angle_beta   90.00
_cell.angle_gamma   90.00
#
_symmetry.space_group_name_H-M   'P 1'
#
loop_
_entity.id
_entity.type
_entity.pdbx_description
1 polymer ?
#
loop_
_entity_poly.entity_id
_entity_poly.type
_entity_poly.pdbx_seq_one_letter_code
_entity_poly.pdbx_strand_id
1 'polypeptide(L)'
;MHPYLEWLGINPQIQAWLAPSFQSDDAGNILFKYGNEAEIYGIGFHRVPVTDDFWQAGAQNIATIKRIVIATSAMEAVAWLHFHAPAFIDLDNLLLLSTGTALSLIKRARLSTLGKHKSYVLATENSLLGAVMDLSIAAAIRRKPISIRHDADYLDIFFRNQAYRVQAEYFSLNAFSKHAGFRFRCGTSKPTDHLNWLQLLLAEKNH
;
A
#
# COMPACT_ATOMS: atom_id res chain seq x y z
N MET A 1 -4.58 0.09 -23.89
CA MET A 1 -3.45 -0.41 -23.09
C MET A 1 -2.41 0.70 -22.99
N HIS A 2 -1.63 0.77 -21.91
CA HIS A 2 -0.63 1.81 -21.75
C HIS A 2 0.76 1.29 -22.16
N PRO A 3 1.52 1.96 -23.04
CA PRO A 3 2.80 1.46 -23.54
C PRO A 3 3.80 1.10 -22.42
N TYR A 4 3.93 1.92 -21.37
CA TYR A 4 4.80 1.57 -20.23
C TYR A 4 4.34 0.36 -19.43
N LEU A 5 3.02 0.17 -19.21
CA LEU A 5 2.54 -1.00 -18.48
C LEU A 5 2.76 -2.27 -19.31
N GLU A 6 2.60 -2.18 -20.63
CA GLU A 6 2.93 -3.26 -21.57
C GLU A 6 4.43 -3.55 -21.58
N TRP A 7 5.28 -2.52 -21.62
CA TRP A 7 6.73 -2.68 -21.52
C TRP A 7 7.14 -3.37 -20.21
N LEU A 8 6.51 -3.01 -19.08
CA LEU A 8 6.68 -3.67 -17.78
C LEU A 8 6.15 -5.12 -17.73
N GLY A 9 5.51 -5.62 -18.79
CA GLY A 9 4.96 -6.98 -18.83
C GLY A 9 3.64 -7.14 -18.07
N ILE A 10 2.97 -6.04 -17.71
CA ILE A 10 1.70 -6.13 -16.97
C ILE A 10 0.62 -6.72 -17.88
N ASN A 11 0.01 -7.81 -17.41
CA ASN A 11 -1.01 -8.56 -18.13
C ASN A 11 -2.10 -7.64 -18.71
N PRO A 12 -2.47 -7.79 -20.00
CA PRO A 12 -3.50 -6.98 -20.65
C PRO A 12 -4.85 -6.93 -19.91
N GLN A 13 -5.27 -8.01 -19.26
CA GLN A 13 -6.51 -8.05 -18.47
C GLN A 13 -6.42 -7.16 -17.23
N ILE A 14 -5.26 -7.15 -16.57
CA ILE A 14 -5.00 -6.26 -15.43
C ILE A 14 -4.98 -4.81 -15.90
N GLN A 15 -4.35 -4.52 -17.04
CA GLN A 15 -4.37 -3.17 -17.61
C GLN A 15 -5.80 -2.70 -17.96
N ALA A 16 -6.62 -3.59 -18.53
CA ALA A 16 -8.01 -3.29 -18.84
C ALA A 16 -8.82 -2.99 -17.57
N TRP A 17 -8.61 -3.77 -16.51
CA TRP A 17 -9.22 -3.54 -15.21
C TRP A 17 -8.76 -2.23 -14.55
N LEU A 18 -7.48 -1.87 -14.71
CA LEU A 18 -6.89 -0.63 -14.20
C LEU A 18 -7.23 0.61 -15.05
N ALA A 19 -7.67 0.45 -16.30
CA ALA A 19 -7.86 1.55 -17.24
C ALA A 19 -8.68 2.75 -16.69
N PRO A 20 -9.72 2.57 -15.85
CA PRO A 20 -10.45 3.69 -15.26
C PRO A 20 -9.68 4.46 -14.17
N SER A 21 -8.56 3.92 -13.67
CA SER A 21 -7.85 4.39 -12.48
C SER A 21 -6.56 5.16 -12.77
N PHE A 22 -6.17 5.30 -14.03
CA PHE A 22 -5.01 6.10 -14.41
C PHE A 22 -5.27 6.87 -15.71
N GLN A 23 -4.43 7.87 -15.98
CA GLN A 23 -4.43 8.66 -17.21
C GLN A 23 -3.02 8.68 -17.79
N SER A 24 -2.89 9.12 -19.03
CA SER A 24 -1.60 9.51 -19.62
C SER A 24 -1.53 11.03 -19.70
N ASP A 25 -0.38 11.62 -19.41
CA ASP A 25 -0.12 13.03 -19.75
C ASP A 25 0.34 13.17 -21.20
N ASP A 26 0.52 14.42 -21.65
CA ASP A 26 0.97 14.75 -23.01
C ASP A 26 2.39 14.23 -23.32
N ALA A 27 3.19 13.97 -22.28
CA ALA A 27 4.53 13.38 -22.38
C ALA A 27 4.51 11.84 -22.34
N GLY A 28 3.32 11.23 -22.25
CA GLY A 28 3.13 9.78 -22.20
C GLY A 28 3.40 9.13 -20.84
N ASN A 29 3.59 9.92 -19.78
CA ASN A 29 3.75 9.39 -18.41
C ASN A 29 2.40 8.91 -17.87
N ILE A 30 2.46 7.95 -16.95
CA ILE A 30 1.27 7.47 -16.24
C ILE A 30 0.97 8.43 -15.09
N LEU A 31 -0.28 8.88 -15.01
CA LEU A 31 -0.82 9.71 -13.95
C LEU A 31 -1.84 8.93 -13.11
N PHE A 32 -1.57 8.80 -11.82
CA PHE A 32 -2.52 8.27 -10.84
C PHE A 32 -3.03 9.42 -9.97
N LYS A 33 -4.33 9.70 -9.99
CA LYS A 33 -4.92 10.85 -9.30
C LYS A 33 -5.21 10.55 -7.82
N TYR A 34 -4.81 11.48 -6.95
CA TYR A 34 -5.05 11.52 -5.51
C TYR A 34 -5.77 12.83 -5.17
N GLY A 35 -7.06 12.90 -5.51
CA GLY A 35 -7.80 14.15 -5.45
C GLY A 35 -7.19 15.20 -6.40
N ASN A 36 -6.67 16.29 -5.83
CA ASN A 36 -6.04 17.38 -6.61
C ASN A 36 -4.56 17.13 -6.94
N GLU A 37 -3.93 16.15 -6.29
CA GLU A 37 -2.55 15.77 -6.53
C GLU A 37 -2.46 14.53 -7.44
N ALA A 38 -1.27 14.23 -7.94
CA ALA A 38 -1.04 13.03 -8.74
C ALA A 38 0.32 12.38 -8.45
N GLU A 39 0.34 11.06 -8.50
CA GLU A 39 1.57 10.30 -8.73
C GLU A 39 1.86 10.26 -10.22
N ILE A 40 3.12 10.48 -10.55
CA ILE A 40 3.61 10.49 -11.93
C ILE A 40 4.67 9.42 -12.05
N TYR A 41 4.45 8.49 -12.97
CA TYR A 41 5.39 7.42 -13.29
C TYR A 41 5.80 7.53 -14.76
N GLY A 42 7.08 7.79 -15.00
CA GLY A 42 7.65 7.99 -16.33
C GLY A 42 8.99 7.29 -16.48
N ILE A 43 9.63 7.45 -17.65
CA ILE A 43 10.98 6.89 -17.87
C ILE A 43 11.97 7.57 -16.93
N GLY A 44 12.62 6.78 -16.08
CA GLY A 44 13.72 7.24 -15.23
C GLY A 44 13.29 8.06 -14.01
N PHE A 45 11.99 8.23 -13.76
CA PHE A 45 11.52 8.90 -12.55
C PHE A 45 10.17 8.37 -12.05
N HIS A 46 10.00 8.47 -10.74
CA HIS A 46 8.75 8.15 -10.06
C HIS A 46 8.51 9.20 -8.98
N ARG A 47 7.45 9.98 -9.12
CA ARG A 47 7.06 10.99 -8.15
C ARG A 47 5.76 10.57 -7.46
N VAL A 48 5.84 10.30 -6.17
CA VAL A 48 4.68 10.00 -5.32
C VAL A 48 4.29 11.26 -4.53
N PRO A 49 3.00 11.67 -4.49
CA PRO A 49 2.61 12.92 -3.86
C PRO A 49 2.47 12.80 -2.34
N VAL A 50 2.69 13.93 -1.66
CA VAL A 50 2.18 14.17 -0.30
C VAL A 50 0.76 14.73 -0.46
N THR A 51 -0.25 14.07 0.11
CA THR A 51 -1.67 14.43 -0.09
C THR A 51 -2.52 13.89 1.06
N ASP A 52 -3.76 14.32 1.18
CA ASP A 52 -4.78 13.80 2.11
C ASP A 52 -5.76 12.81 1.45
N ASP A 53 -5.64 12.62 0.13
CA ASP A 53 -6.45 11.70 -0.65
C ASP A 53 -5.73 10.38 -0.94
N PHE A 54 -6.50 9.34 -1.22
CA PHE A 54 -5.98 8.07 -1.70
C PHE A 54 -6.13 8.02 -3.22
N TRP A 55 -5.18 7.37 -3.88
CA TRP A 55 -5.48 6.77 -5.17
C TRP A 55 -6.20 5.44 -4.92
N GLN A 56 -7.15 5.11 -5.79
CA GLN A 56 -7.97 3.92 -5.67
C GLN A 56 -8.26 3.28 -7.03
N ALA A 57 -8.28 1.95 -7.06
CA ALA A 57 -8.70 1.16 -8.22
C ALA A 57 -9.55 -0.05 -7.80
N GLY A 58 -10.51 -0.43 -8.64
CA GLY A 58 -11.39 -1.56 -8.40
C GLY A 58 -12.76 -1.19 -7.82
N ALA A 59 -13.26 -2.03 -6.93
CA ALA A 59 -14.61 -1.94 -6.39
C ALA A 59 -14.85 -0.62 -5.65
N GLN A 60 -15.87 0.14 -6.08
CA GLN A 60 -16.21 1.44 -5.49
C GLN A 60 -17.25 1.33 -4.37
N ASN A 61 -18.08 0.29 -4.40
CA ASN A 61 -19.10 0.08 -3.38
C ASN A 61 -18.50 -0.64 -2.16
N ILE A 62 -18.39 0.07 -1.03
CA ILE A 62 -17.87 -0.46 0.24
C ILE A 62 -18.59 -1.75 0.67
N ALA A 63 -19.88 -1.91 0.34
CA ALA A 63 -20.63 -3.11 0.68
C ALA A 63 -20.10 -4.36 -0.05
N THR A 64 -19.69 -4.24 -1.32
CA THR A 64 -19.24 -5.37 -2.14
C THR A 64 -17.76 -5.70 -1.94
N ILE A 65 -16.95 -4.72 -1.56
CA ILE A 65 -15.52 -4.92 -1.26
C ILE A 65 -15.33 -6.05 -0.23
N LYS A 66 -14.49 -7.04 -0.52
CA LYS A 66 -14.12 -8.11 0.44
C LYS A 66 -12.64 -8.02 0.83
N ARG A 67 -11.79 -7.61 -0.10
CA ARG A 67 -10.34 -7.46 0.09
C ARG A 67 -9.88 -6.05 -0.25
N ILE A 68 -9.05 -5.48 0.61
CA ILE A 68 -8.43 -4.17 0.43
C ILE A 68 -6.92 -4.37 0.50
N VAL A 69 -6.22 -3.94 -0.56
CA VAL A 69 -4.76 -3.93 -0.61
C VAL A 69 -4.31 -2.49 -0.49
N ILE A 70 -3.40 -2.20 0.43
CA ILE A 70 -2.91 -0.85 0.69
C ILE A 70 -1.41 -0.82 0.45
N ALA A 71 -0.98 0.02 -0.48
CA ALA A 71 0.42 0.28 -0.80
C ALA A 71 0.79 1.75 -0.54
N THR A 72 2.07 2.11 -0.71
CA THR A 72 2.53 3.50 -0.55
C THR A 72 2.53 4.28 -1.86
N SER A 73 2.55 3.59 -2.99
CA SER A 73 2.36 4.16 -4.32
C SER A 73 1.36 3.36 -5.15
N ALA A 74 0.72 4.02 -6.12
CA ALA A 74 -0.21 3.38 -7.04
C ALA A 74 0.53 2.36 -7.90
N MET A 75 1.74 2.71 -8.37
CA MET A 75 2.55 1.79 -9.17
C MET A 75 3.01 0.56 -8.37
N GLU A 76 3.26 0.69 -7.06
CA GLU A 76 3.50 -0.46 -6.16
C GLU A 76 2.25 -1.34 -6.02
N ALA A 77 1.06 -0.76 -5.89
CA ALA A 77 -0.20 -1.52 -5.84
C ALA A 77 -0.47 -2.27 -7.17
N VAL A 78 -0.16 -1.65 -8.30
CA VAL A 78 -0.25 -2.27 -9.63
C VAL A 78 0.74 -3.42 -9.76
N ALA A 79 1.98 -3.24 -9.34
CA ALA A 79 2.99 -4.29 -9.32
C ALA A 79 2.58 -5.45 -8.40
N TRP A 80 2.06 -5.15 -7.21
CA TRP A 80 1.50 -6.17 -6.32
C TRP A 80 0.42 -7.00 -7.01
N LEU A 81 -0.53 -6.33 -7.68
CA LEU A 81 -1.61 -7.00 -8.39
C LEU A 81 -1.07 -7.87 -9.53
N HIS A 82 -0.05 -7.43 -10.26
CA HIS A 82 0.59 -8.23 -11.31
C HIS A 82 1.01 -9.62 -10.81
N PHE A 83 1.72 -9.67 -9.68
CA PHE A 83 2.21 -10.93 -9.11
C PHE A 83 1.13 -11.79 -8.45
N HIS A 84 0.04 -11.19 -7.99
CA HIS A 84 -1.00 -11.90 -7.23
C HIS A 84 -2.27 -12.18 -8.03
N ALA A 85 -2.46 -11.52 -9.17
CA ALA A 85 -3.62 -11.69 -10.06
C ALA A 85 -3.92 -13.16 -10.38
N PRO A 86 -2.94 -14.04 -10.66
CA PRO A 86 -3.22 -15.46 -10.94
C PRO A 86 -3.93 -16.20 -9.79
N ALA A 87 -3.83 -15.71 -8.56
CA ALA A 87 -4.50 -16.30 -7.39
C ALA A 87 -5.94 -15.80 -7.19
N PHE A 88 -6.40 -14.83 -8.00
CA PHE A 88 -7.76 -14.30 -7.94
C PHE A 88 -8.64 -14.96 -8.99
N ILE A 89 -9.77 -15.51 -8.55
CA ILE A 89 -10.83 -15.99 -9.45
C ILE A 89 -11.50 -14.80 -10.16
N ASP A 90 -11.62 -13.67 -9.45
CA ASP A 90 -12.23 -12.43 -9.92
C ASP A 90 -11.73 -11.23 -9.10
N LEU A 91 -11.69 -10.06 -9.73
CA LEU A 91 -11.25 -8.77 -9.17
C LEU A 91 -12.42 -7.89 -8.70
N ASP A 92 -13.70 -8.24 -8.94
CA ASP A 92 -14.86 -7.38 -8.65
C ASP A 92 -15.04 -7.03 -7.16
N ASN A 93 -14.43 -7.79 -6.26
CA ASN A 93 -14.49 -7.57 -4.82
C ASN A 93 -13.18 -7.02 -4.22
N LEU A 94 -12.23 -6.63 -5.08
CA LEU A 94 -10.93 -6.08 -4.71
C LEU A 94 -10.95 -4.54 -4.78
N LEU A 95 -10.37 -3.91 -3.77
CA LEU A 95 -10.01 -2.50 -3.78
C LEU A 95 -8.49 -2.38 -3.60
N LEU A 96 -7.82 -1.72 -4.54
CA LEU A 96 -6.46 -1.24 -4.36
C LEU A 96 -6.52 0.20 -3.83
N LEU A 97 -5.68 0.49 -2.84
CA LEU A 97 -5.48 1.83 -2.31
C LEU A 97 -4.00 2.15 -2.26
N SER A 98 -3.65 3.39 -2.58
CA SER A 98 -2.33 3.93 -2.30
C SER A 98 -2.43 5.12 -1.35
N THR A 99 -1.58 5.12 -0.32
CA THR A 99 -1.49 6.21 0.65
C THR A 99 -0.67 7.39 0.17
N GLY A 100 0.07 7.29 -0.93
CA GLY A 100 1.14 8.25 -1.20
C GLY A 100 2.22 8.23 -0.11
N THR A 101 3.04 9.28 -0.05
CA THR A 101 4.23 9.34 0.82
C THR A 101 3.94 9.54 2.31
N ALA A 102 2.73 9.97 2.68
CA ALA A 102 2.38 10.31 4.06
C ALA A 102 0.99 9.81 4.47
N LEU A 103 0.88 9.36 5.72
CA LEU A 103 -0.38 8.95 6.34
C LEU A 103 -0.91 10.02 7.32
N SER A 104 -1.56 11.03 6.77
CA SER A 104 -2.18 12.13 7.51
C SER A 104 -3.33 11.70 8.42
N LEU A 105 -3.75 12.57 9.34
CA LEU A 105 -4.89 12.32 10.22
C LEU A 105 -6.19 12.10 9.44
N ILE A 106 -6.39 12.84 8.34
CA ILE A 106 -7.56 12.71 7.46
C ILE A 106 -7.59 11.31 6.83
N LYS A 107 -6.45 10.85 6.30
CA LYS A 107 -6.30 9.49 5.77
C LYS A 107 -6.57 8.42 6.82
N ARG A 108 -6.04 8.58 8.03
CA ARG A 108 -6.27 7.64 9.14
C ARG A 108 -7.76 7.55 9.49
N ALA A 109 -8.44 8.69 9.56
CA ALA A 109 -9.88 8.73 9.82
C ALA A 109 -10.67 8.00 8.71
N ARG A 110 -10.35 8.25 7.44
CA ARG A 110 -10.97 7.59 6.28
C ARG A 110 -10.71 6.07 6.24
N LEU A 111 -9.50 5.59 6.51
CA LEU A 111 -9.23 4.14 6.59
C LEU A 111 -10.15 3.44 7.59
N SER A 112 -10.50 4.14 8.67
CA SER A 112 -11.36 3.59 9.71
C SER A 112 -12.84 3.45 9.31
N THR A 113 -13.26 4.01 8.17
CA THR A 113 -14.63 3.92 7.65
C THR A 113 -14.80 2.79 6.63
N LEU A 114 -13.72 2.24 6.08
CA LEU A 114 -13.73 1.15 5.07
C LEU A 114 -14.25 -0.19 5.62
N GLY A 115 -14.39 -0.30 6.94
CA GLY A 115 -15.03 -1.43 7.61
C GLY A 115 -14.05 -2.43 8.20
N LYS A 116 -14.24 -2.76 9.48
CA LYS A 116 -13.33 -3.62 10.26
C LYS A 116 -13.36 -5.11 9.89
N HIS A 117 -14.35 -5.53 9.11
CA HIS A 117 -14.60 -6.94 8.75
C HIS A 117 -13.99 -7.35 7.40
N LYS A 118 -13.44 -6.40 6.65
CA LYS A 118 -12.78 -6.67 5.37
C LYS A 118 -11.42 -7.35 5.59
N SER A 119 -10.95 -8.08 4.58
CA SER A 119 -9.59 -8.63 4.53
C SER A 119 -8.64 -7.52 4.07
N TYR A 120 -7.65 -7.18 4.91
CA TYR A 120 -6.65 -6.16 4.59
C TYR A 120 -5.30 -6.82 4.30
N VAL A 121 -4.65 -6.39 3.22
CA VAL A 121 -3.27 -6.71 2.87
C VAL A 121 -2.50 -5.40 2.79
N LEU A 122 -1.38 -5.32 3.51
CA LEU A 122 -0.49 -4.18 3.52
C LEU A 122 0.72 -4.54 2.66
N ALA A 123 0.79 -3.91 1.49
CA ALA A 123 1.83 -4.09 0.48
C ALA A 123 2.73 -2.85 0.44
N THR A 124 3.20 -2.41 1.62
CA THR A 124 4.22 -1.36 1.72
C THR A 124 5.61 -1.98 1.53
N GLU A 125 6.67 -1.18 1.56
CA GLU A 125 8.05 -1.67 1.38
C GLU A 125 8.56 -2.63 2.48
N ASN A 126 9.53 -3.47 2.13
CA ASN A 126 10.28 -4.39 2.96
C ASN A 126 11.43 -3.66 3.65
N SER A 127 11.08 -2.70 4.50
CA SER A 127 12.02 -1.89 5.28
C SER A 127 11.44 -1.59 6.67
N LEU A 128 12.24 -0.99 7.55
CA LEU A 128 11.76 -0.45 8.81
C LEU A 128 10.65 0.59 8.62
N LEU A 129 10.79 1.48 7.64
CA LEU A 129 9.79 2.51 7.34
C LEU A 129 8.49 1.87 6.84
N GLY A 130 8.57 0.88 5.97
CA GLY A 130 7.42 0.09 5.55
C GLY A 130 6.74 -0.64 6.72
N ALA A 131 7.50 -1.23 7.63
CA ALA A 131 6.95 -1.86 8.84
C ALA A 131 6.25 -0.85 9.77
N VAL A 132 6.81 0.36 9.94
CA VAL A 132 6.19 1.46 10.71
C VAL A 132 4.91 1.95 10.03
N MET A 133 4.91 2.03 8.70
CA MET A 133 3.72 2.36 7.91
C MET A 133 2.65 1.29 8.05
N ASP A 134 3.03 0.00 8.00
CA ASP A 134 2.10 -1.12 8.21
C ASP A 134 1.40 -1.01 9.57
N LEU A 135 2.16 -0.75 10.63
CA LEU A 135 1.59 -0.56 11.96
C LEU A 135 0.67 0.67 12.03
N SER A 136 1.08 1.79 11.42
CA SER A 136 0.29 3.03 11.40
C SER A 136 -1.05 2.85 10.66
N ILE A 137 -1.02 2.18 9.49
CA ILE A 137 -2.21 1.86 8.69
C ILE A 137 -3.11 0.88 9.46
N ALA A 138 -2.53 -0.19 10.01
CA ALA A 138 -3.27 -1.19 10.78
C ALA A 138 -3.95 -0.58 12.01
N ALA A 139 -3.28 0.32 12.73
CA ALA A 139 -3.84 1.04 13.87
C ALA A 139 -4.99 1.97 13.44
N ALA A 140 -4.85 2.67 12.31
CA ALA A 140 -5.88 3.53 11.74
C ALA A 140 -7.15 2.75 11.37
N ILE A 141 -7.01 1.63 10.65
CA ILE A 141 -8.13 0.72 10.31
C ILE A 141 -8.86 0.26 11.58
N ARG A 142 -8.12 0.04 12.67
CA ARG A 142 -8.66 -0.44 13.96
C ARG A 142 -9.12 0.67 14.90
N ARG A 143 -9.06 1.94 14.48
CA ARG A 143 -9.38 3.11 15.31
C ARG A 143 -8.60 3.08 16.62
N LYS A 144 -7.32 2.72 16.55
CA LYS A 144 -6.43 2.72 17.71
C LYS A 144 -5.43 3.87 17.57
N PRO A 145 -5.38 4.80 18.54
CA PRO A 145 -4.34 5.81 18.56
C PRO A 145 -2.99 5.13 18.75
N ILE A 146 -1.99 5.63 18.04
CA ILE A 146 -0.62 5.17 18.14
C ILE A 146 0.34 6.33 17.91
N SER A 147 1.40 6.37 18.70
CA SER A 147 2.56 7.22 18.48
C SER A 147 3.78 6.33 18.32
N ILE A 148 4.64 6.65 17.36
CA ILE A 148 5.85 5.90 17.05
C ILE A 148 6.97 6.93 16.92
N ARG A 149 8.05 6.73 17.67
CA ARG A 149 9.28 7.52 17.57
C ARG A 149 10.45 6.57 17.33
N HIS A 150 11.30 6.94 16.38
CA HIS A 150 12.55 6.23 16.14
C HIS A 150 13.67 6.90 16.94
N ASP A 151 14.43 6.11 17.67
CA ASP A 151 15.55 6.53 18.53
C ASP A 151 16.71 5.55 18.35
N ALA A 152 17.67 5.93 17.51
CA ALA A 152 18.80 5.10 17.08
C ALA A 152 18.35 3.70 16.61
N ASP A 153 18.62 2.65 17.40
CA ASP A 153 18.31 1.26 17.05
C ASP A 153 16.95 0.79 17.60
N TYR A 154 16.15 1.70 18.16
CA TYR A 154 14.89 1.38 18.82
C TYR A 154 13.71 2.16 18.27
N LEU A 155 12.53 1.54 18.36
CA LEU A 155 11.24 2.23 18.24
C LEU A 155 10.60 2.34 19.61
N ASP A 156 10.33 3.58 20.02
CA ASP A 156 9.46 3.89 21.15
C ASP A 156 8.02 4.01 20.62
N ILE A 157 7.16 3.08 21.04
CA ILE A 157 5.77 2.99 20.57
C ILE A 157 4.83 3.19 21.75
N PHE A 158 3.97 4.19 21.68
CA PHE A 158 2.88 4.36 22.63
C PHE A 158 1.58 3.86 22.03
N PHE A 159 1.03 2.78 22.60
CA PHE A 159 -0.15 2.11 22.09
C PHE A 159 -1.01 1.60 23.26
N ARG A 160 -2.32 1.86 23.21
CA ARG A 160 -3.28 1.42 24.25
C ARG A 160 -2.86 1.78 25.69
N ASN A 161 -2.38 3.01 25.88
CA ASN A 161 -1.92 3.52 27.17
C ASN A 161 -0.72 2.76 27.76
N GLN A 162 0.07 2.11 26.90
CA GLN A 162 1.31 1.42 27.26
C GLN A 162 2.44 1.89 26.35
N ALA A 163 3.64 2.00 26.92
CA ALA A 163 4.86 2.29 26.18
C ALA A 163 5.59 0.97 25.90
N TYR A 164 6.02 0.80 24.66
CA TYR A 164 6.81 -0.33 24.20
C TYR A 164 8.12 0.20 23.63
N ARG A 165 9.24 -0.44 23.97
CA ARG A 165 10.52 -0.20 23.32
C ARG A 165 10.94 -1.47 22.64
N VAL A 166 11.10 -1.42 21.31
CA VAL A 166 11.42 -2.59 20.49
C VAL A 166 12.63 -2.30 19.62
N GLN A 167 13.48 -3.28 19.37
CA GLN A 167 14.61 -3.13 18.44
C GLN A 167 14.08 -2.95 17.02
N ALA A 168 14.61 -1.94 16.33
CA ALA A 168 14.20 -1.55 14.98
C ALA A 168 14.50 -2.66 13.95
N GLU A 169 15.65 -3.32 14.06
CA GLU A 169 16.09 -4.40 13.15
C GLU A 169 15.08 -5.55 13.05
N TYR A 170 14.47 -5.94 14.18
CA TYR A 170 13.53 -7.06 14.25
C TYR A 170 12.06 -6.62 14.20
N PHE A 171 11.81 -5.34 13.93
CA PHE A 171 10.47 -4.80 14.00
C PHE A 171 9.61 -5.25 12.81
N SER A 172 8.42 -5.73 13.13
CA SER A 172 7.37 -6.02 12.14
C SER A 172 6.00 -5.89 12.78
N LEU A 173 4.95 -5.71 11.96
CA LEU A 173 3.57 -5.70 12.43
C LEU A 173 3.22 -6.97 13.21
N ASN A 174 3.70 -8.14 12.77
CA ASN A 174 3.46 -9.41 13.44
C ASN A 174 4.18 -9.49 14.80
N ALA A 175 5.47 -9.12 14.85
CA ALA A 175 6.23 -9.10 16.09
C ALA A 175 5.59 -8.16 17.12
N PHE A 176 5.22 -6.93 16.70
CA PHE A 176 4.54 -5.99 17.57
C PHE A 176 3.15 -6.47 18.01
N SER A 177 2.37 -7.10 17.11
CA SER A 177 1.06 -7.67 17.44
C SER A 177 1.15 -8.71 18.57
N LYS A 178 2.18 -9.56 18.54
CA LYS A 178 2.45 -10.55 19.58
C LYS A 178 2.87 -9.87 20.89
N HIS A 179 3.79 -8.93 20.82
CA HIS A 179 4.31 -8.22 21.99
C HIS A 179 3.23 -7.38 22.70
N ALA A 180 2.40 -6.65 21.95
CA ALA A 180 1.32 -5.83 22.48
C ALA A 180 0.03 -6.61 22.81
N GLY A 181 0.00 -7.93 22.54
CA GLY A 181 -1.18 -8.77 22.75
C GLY A 181 -2.42 -8.28 21.98
N PHE A 182 -2.22 -7.66 20.80
CA PHE A 182 -3.31 -7.08 20.01
C PHE A 182 -3.26 -7.55 18.56
N ARG A 183 -4.35 -8.18 18.11
CA ARG A 183 -4.45 -8.66 16.72
C ARG A 183 -5.05 -7.58 15.83
N PHE A 184 -4.22 -6.95 15.01
CA PHE A 184 -4.68 -5.99 14.00
C PHE A 184 -5.43 -6.64 12.84
N ARG A 185 -5.34 -7.97 12.65
CA ARG A 185 -6.01 -8.71 11.57
C ARG A 185 -5.81 -8.05 10.18
N CYS A 186 -4.58 -7.63 9.92
CA CYS A 186 -4.12 -7.17 8.61
C CYS A 186 -2.95 -8.09 8.22
N GLY A 187 -2.97 -8.63 7.01
CA GLY A 187 -1.83 -9.35 6.46
C GLY A 187 -0.81 -8.37 5.89
N THR A 188 0.45 -8.75 5.84
CA THR A 188 1.50 -8.02 5.13
C THR A 188 1.93 -8.84 3.92
N SER A 189 2.25 -8.19 2.80
CA SER A 189 2.74 -8.85 1.59
C SER A 189 3.94 -8.08 1.06
N LYS A 190 5.11 -8.72 1.11
CA LYS A 190 6.40 -8.15 0.74
C LYS A 190 7.10 -9.12 -0.22
N PRO A 191 7.78 -8.65 -1.26
CA PRO A 191 8.61 -9.54 -2.06
C PRO A 191 9.84 -9.97 -1.24
N THR A 192 10.32 -11.18 -1.50
CA THR A 192 11.60 -11.66 -0.97
C THR A 192 12.74 -10.94 -1.71
N ASP A 193 13.79 -10.55 -0.98
CA ASP A 193 15.04 -9.95 -1.53
C ASP A 193 14.90 -8.62 -2.30
N HIS A 194 13.71 -8.02 -2.35
CA HIS A 194 13.47 -6.71 -2.95
C HIS A 194 12.84 -5.75 -1.94
N LEU A 195 13.09 -4.44 -2.11
CA LEU A 195 12.50 -3.42 -1.23
C LEU A 195 10.98 -3.38 -1.39
N ASN A 196 10.45 -3.53 -2.61
CA ASN A 196 9.01 -3.48 -2.85
C ASN A 196 8.64 -4.18 -4.17
N TRP A 197 7.33 -4.35 -4.39
CA TRP A 197 6.81 -5.07 -5.55
C TRP A 197 7.17 -4.41 -6.88
N LEU A 198 7.29 -3.08 -6.90
CA LEU A 198 7.70 -2.35 -8.09
C LEU A 198 9.17 -2.63 -8.46
N GLN A 199 10.07 -2.71 -7.47
CA GLN A 199 11.46 -3.11 -7.72
C GLN A 199 11.57 -4.53 -8.25
N LEU A 200 10.79 -5.47 -7.71
CA LEU A 200 10.75 -6.84 -8.24
C LEU A 200 10.26 -6.85 -9.70
N LEU A 201 9.17 -6.13 -10.01
CA LEU A 201 8.65 -6.01 -11.38
C LEU A 201 9.71 -5.46 -12.36
N LEU A 202 10.45 -4.44 -11.94
CA LEU A 202 11.54 -3.87 -12.74
C LEU A 202 12.72 -4.84 -12.89
N ALA A 203 13.02 -5.64 -11.87
CA ALA A 203 14.09 -6.63 -11.92
C ALA A 203 13.76 -7.76 -12.91
N GLU A 204 12.55 -8.31 -12.88
CA GLU A 204 12.11 -9.35 -13.82
C GLU A 204 12.11 -8.89 -15.27
N LYS A 205 11.94 -7.59 -15.53
CA LYS A 205 12.00 -7.05 -16.88
C LYS A 205 13.41 -6.99 -17.46
N ASN A 206 14.43 -6.91 -16.61
CA ASN A 206 15.84 -6.80 -17.03
C ASN A 206 16.52 -8.16 -17.23
N HIS A 207 15.77 -9.27 -17.09
CA HIS A 207 16.19 -10.65 -17.35
C HIS A 207 15.50 -11.20 -18.60
#